data_AF-A0A975EXN6-F1
#
_entry.id   AF-A0A975EXN6-F1
#
_cell.length_a   1.000
_cell.length_b   1.000
_cell.length_c   1.000
_cell.angle_alpha   90.00
_cell.angle_beta   90.00
_cell.angle_gamma   90.00
#
_symmetry.space_group_name_H-M   'P 1'
#
loop_
_entity.id
_entity.type
_entity.pdbx_description
1 polymer ?
#
loop_
_entity_poly.entity_id
_entity_poly.type
_entity_poly.pdbx_seq_one_letter_code
_entity_poly.pdbx_strand_id
1 'polypeptide(L)'
;MTKFKTHNKKGAAAIITVAVLALIALFGMTACSNAAQSGTGTGGSTALPEAPFVEGGASLILSPGKLDIKVKVTTSDGSSVTVEGCEETTLTSDSESVLYAKGTTVILKGNITELRCLRNQLTALNVQGCTALQELKCGFNKLTALDVQDLTALKELSCHGNRLNAEAFTKLFNDLPQQANSNRANCILYIEKPGFTDDNHTDFTAPPDLAEAFNNAKSKKRWVMLKMTVDNNGELHWIRL
;
A
#
# COMPACT_ATOMS: atom_id res chain seq x y z
N MET A 1 24.15 -47.98 -21.31
CA MET A 1 22.69 -47.71 -21.31
C MET A 1 22.04 -48.60 -20.27
N THR A 2 21.63 -48.03 -19.14
CA THR A 2 21.19 -48.81 -17.97
C THR A 2 19.85 -48.26 -17.50
N LYS A 3 18.76 -49.00 -17.74
CA LYS A 3 17.40 -48.58 -17.35
C LYS A 3 17.19 -48.83 -15.86
N PHE A 4 16.97 -47.77 -15.08
CA PHE A 4 16.39 -47.90 -13.74
C PHE A 4 14.88 -47.67 -13.77
N LYS A 5 14.16 -48.49 -13.01
CA LYS A 5 12.72 -48.72 -13.11
C LYS A 5 12.01 -48.01 -11.94
N THR A 6 11.17 -47.02 -12.25
CA THR A 6 10.38 -46.29 -11.26
C THR A 6 9.46 -47.24 -10.50
N HIS A 7 9.48 -47.16 -9.16
CA HIS A 7 8.52 -47.84 -8.30
C HIS A 7 7.49 -46.83 -7.78
N ASN A 8 6.24 -47.07 -8.17
CA ASN A 8 5.10 -46.26 -7.79
C ASN A 8 4.46 -46.88 -6.54
N LYS A 9 4.36 -46.15 -5.42
CA LYS A 9 3.60 -46.58 -4.23
C LYS A 9 2.51 -45.54 -3.92
N LYS A 10 1.26 -45.97 -4.08
CA LYS A 10 0.05 -45.27 -3.60
C LYS A 10 -0.37 -45.85 -2.25
N GLY A 11 -1.09 -45.04 -1.46
CA GLY A 11 -1.73 -45.45 -0.20
C GLY A 11 -1.17 -44.69 1.00
N ALA A 12 -1.97 -44.12 1.91
CA ALA A 12 -3.42 -43.97 1.92
C ALA A 12 -3.81 -42.69 2.68
N ALA A 13 -4.99 -42.12 2.38
CA ALA A 13 -5.47 -40.93 3.07
C ALA A 13 -6.07 -41.27 4.44
N ALA A 14 -5.74 -40.51 5.47
CA ALA A 14 -6.40 -40.56 6.78
C ALA A 14 -7.40 -39.40 6.89
N ILE A 15 -8.68 -39.74 7.11
CA ILE A 15 -9.76 -38.78 7.33
C ILE A 15 -9.78 -38.48 8.83
N ILE A 16 -9.56 -37.22 9.22
CA ILE A 16 -9.79 -36.74 10.59
C ILE A 16 -10.96 -35.75 10.55
N THR A 17 -12.14 -36.26 10.87
CA THR A 17 -13.34 -35.45 11.07
C THR A 17 -13.37 -34.97 12.52
N VAL A 18 -13.22 -33.66 12.74
CA VAL A 18 -13.55 -33.03 14.03
C VAL A 18 -14.53 -31.91 13.76
N ALA A 19 -15.78 -32.13 14.17
CA ALA A 19 -16.80 -31.10 14.21
C ALA A 19 -16.64 -30.26 15.48
N VAL A 20 -16.66 -28.94 15.35
CA VAL A 20 -16.83 -28.01 16.48
C VAL A 20 -17.97 -27.04 16.13
N LEU A 21 -18.83 -26.77 17.11
CA LEU A 21 -20.15 -26.18 16.89
C LEU A 21 -20.09 -24.69 16.54
N ALA A 22 -21.00 -24.28 15.66
CA ALA A 22 -21.36 -22.88 15.50
C ALA A 22 -22.15 -22.40 16.73
N LEU A 23 -21.68 -21.32 17.37
CA LEU A 23 -22.46 -20.58 18.37
C LEU A 23 -23.03 -19.32 17.71
N ILE A 24 -24.31 -19.36 17.35
CA ILE A 24 -25.06 -18.18 16.89
C ILE A 24 -25.55 -17.44 18.12
N ALA A 25 -24.92 -16.32 18.46
CA ALA A 25 -25.42 -15.40 19.47
C ALA A 25 -26.42 -14.41 18.83
N LEU A 26 -27.71 -14.77 18.86
CA LEU A 26 -28.78 -13.80 18.61
C LEU A 26 -28.91 -12.88 19.84
N PHE A 27 -28.78 -11.57 19.66
CA PHE A 27 -29.26 -10.60 20.65
C PHE A 27 -30.04 -9.46 20.00
N GLY A 28 -31.33 -9.40 20.33
CA GLY A 28 -32.02 -8.15 20.65
C GLY A 28 -32.27 -7.15 19.52
N MET A 29 -33.29 -7.41 18.70
CA MET A 29 -34.06 -6.28 18.17
C MET A 29 -34.73 -5.55 19.35
N THR A 30 -34.43 -4.27 19.53
CA THR A 30 -35.29 -3.36 20.31
C THR A 30 -35.58 -2.13 19.47
N ALA A 31 -36.81 -2.05 18.97
CA ALA A 31 -37.35 -0.86 18.33
C ALA A 31 -38.44 -0.27 19.22
N CYS A 32 -38.27 0.99 19.65
CA CYS A 32 -39.29 1.80 20.31
C CYS A 32 -39.11 3.30 19.97
N SER A 33 -39.64 3.67 18.80
CA SER A 33 -40.44 4.87 18.50
C SER A 33 -40.19 6.26 19.15
N ASN A 34 -40.13 7.26 18.25
CA ASN A 34 -40.62 8.66 18.37
C ASN A 34 -39.84 9.66 19.27
N ALA A 35 -39.72 10.97 18.95
CA ALA A 35 -40.32 11.80 17.88
C ALA A 35 -39.35 12.91 17.36
N ALA A 36 -39.83 13.71 16.38
CA ALA A 36 -39.18 14.92 15.82
C ALA A 36 -38.79 15.98 16.90
N GLN A 37 -37.92 16.98 16.71
CA GLN A 37 -37.32 17.67 15.53
C GLN A 37 -35.91 18.19 15.97
N SER A 38 -35.05 18.92 15.24
CA SER A 38 -35.11 19.61 13.94
C SER A 38 -33.71 19.68 13.27
N GLY A 39 -33.61 20.31 12.09
CA GLY A 39 -32.43 20.24 11.21
C GLY A 39 -31.16 20.98 11.66
N THR A 40 -30.02 20.43 11.24
CA THR A 40 -29.07 21.08 10.31
C THR A 40 -28.42 19.98 9.46
N GLY A 41 -28.34 20.19 8.15
CA GLY A 41 -27.65 19.27 7.25
C GLY A 41 -26.15 19.55 7.24
N THR A 42 -25.37 18.83 8.07
CA THR A 42 -23.95 18.62 7.80
C THR A 42 -23.81 17.31 7.03
N GLY A 43 -23.21 17.38 5.84
CA GLY A 43 -22.96 16.19 5.03
C GLY A 43 -22.06 15.24 5.82
N GLY A 44 -22.61 14.07 6.19
CA GLY A 44 -21.84 13.01 6.82
C GLY A 44 -20.76 12.56 5.86
N SER A 45 -19.54 13.08 6.03
CA SER A 45 -18.34 12.44 5.50
C SER A 45 -18.26 11.09 6.20
N THR A 46 -18.77 10.06 5.52
CA THR A 46 -18.49 8.68 5.88
C THR A 46 -17.00 8.51 5.69
N ALA A 47 -16.24 8.65 6.78
CA ALA A 47 -14.80 8.51 6.77
C ALA A 47 -14.46 7.22 6.02
N LEU A 48 -13.63 7.33 4.99
CA LEU A 48 -13.16 6.16 4.26
C LEU A 48 -12.53 5.21 5.28
N PRO A 49 -12.78 3.90 5.21
CA PRO A 49 -12.26 2.96 6.19
C PRO A 49 -10.74 3.09 6.25
N GLU A 50 -10.24 3.61 7.37
CA GLU A 50 -8.82 3.84 7.58
C GLU A 50 -8.09 2.49 7.56
N ALA A 51 -6.97 2.46 6.87
CA ALA A 51 -6.10 1.28 6.82
C ALA A 51 -5.54 1.04 8.24
N PRO A 52 -5.90 -0.05 8.93
CA PRO A 52 -5.57 -0.24 10.34
C PRO A 52 -4.06 -0.34 10.55
N PHE A 53 -3.56 0.15 11.68
CA PHE A 53 -2.18 -0.10 12.07
C PHE A 53 -1.95 -1.59 12.32
N VAL A 54 -0.78 -2.09 11.88
CA VAL A 54 -0.39 -3.51 11.99
C VAL A 54 1.05 -3.54 12.47
N GLU A 55 1.28 -3.95 13.71
CA GLU A 55 2.66 -4.09 14.23
C GLU A 55 3.44 -5.12 13.39
N GLY A 56 4.62 -4.73 12.89
CA GLY A 56 5.42 -5.57 12.00
C GLY A 56 4.72 -5.87 10.67
N GLY A 57 3.96 -4.92 10.11
CA GLY A 57 3.17 -5.16 8.91
C GLY A 57 2.53 -3.93 8.28
N ALA A 58 1.79 -4.19 7.21
CA ALA A 58 1.05 -3.21 6.43
C ALA A 58 -0.41 -3.64 6.27
N SER A 59 -1.30 -2.67 6.08
CA SER A 59 -2.69 -2.91 5.70
C SER A 59 -3.07 -2.17 4.43
N LEU A 60 -3.80 -2.87 3.56
CA LEU A 60 -4.23 -2.43 2.24
C LEU A 60 -5.75 -2.40 2.23
N ILE A 61 -6.34 -1.26 1.84
CA ILE A 61 -7.80 -1.12 1.69
C ILE A 61 -8.16 -0.98 0.23
N LEU A 62 -8.88 -1.96 -0.30
CA LEU A 62 -9.19 -2.15 -1.71
C LEU A 62 -10.45 -1.39 -2.10
N SER A 63 -10.58 -1.05 -3.39
CA SER A 63 -11.88 -0.66 -3.94
C SER A 63 -12.83 -1.88 -3.94
N PRO A 64 -14.09 -1.79 -3.48
CA PRO A 64 -15.01 -2.94 -3.42
C PRO A 64 -15.21 -3.69 -4.76
N GLY A 65 -15.05 -3.01 -5.90
CA GLY A 65 -15.12 -3.59 -7.24
C GLY A 65 -13.81 -4.19 -7.78
N LYS A 66 -12.74 -4.24 -6.98
CA LYS A 66 -11.46 -4.88 -7.34
C LYS A 66 -10.85 -5.54 -6.11
N LEU A 67 -11.07 -6.86 -5.99
CA LEU A 67 -10.61 -7.66 -4.85
C LEU A 67 -9.36 -8.51 -5.15
N ASP A 68 -8.83 -8.46 -6.38
CA ASP A 68 -7.51 -9.02 -6.72
C ASP A 68 -6.39 -7.97 -6.51
N ILE A 69 -5.32 -8.36 -5.83
CA ILE A 69 -4.14 -7.52 -5.59
C ILE A 69 -2.92 -8.17 -6.22
N LYS A 70 -2.28 -7.50 -7.19
CA LYS A 70 -0.91 -7.84 -7.61
C LYS A 70 0.07 -7.21 -6.63
N VAL A 71 0.85 -8.03 -5.93
CA VAL A 71 1.78 -7.57 -4.90
C VAL A 71 3.11 -8.32 -4.98
N LYS A 72 4.20 -7.62 -4.72
CA LYS A 72 5.49 -8.21 -4.34
C LYS A 72 5.90 -7.65 -2.98
N VAL A 73 6.36 -8.53 -2.11
CA VAL A 73 6.86 -8.17 -0.77
C VAL A 73 8.21 -8.84 -0.57
N THR A 74 9.19 -8.11 -0.03
CA THR A 74 10.49 -8.67 0.35
C THR A 74 10.69 -8.48 1.84
N THR A 75 11.14 -9.54 2.53
CA THR A 75 11.46 -9.52 3.96
C THR A 75 12.98 -9.48 4.17
N SER A 76 13.43 -8.95 5.30
CA SER A 76 14.86 -8.82 5.62
C SER A 76 15.60 -10.16 5.73
N ASP A 77 14.87 -11.23 6.08
CA ASP A 77 15.37 -12.56 6.40
C ASP A 77 14.97 -13.62 5.36
N GLY A 78 14.25 -13.23 4.30
CA GLY A 78 13.70 -14.13 3.30
C GLY A 78 12.52 -14.99 3.79
N SER A 79 12.01 -14.75 5.00
CA SER A 79 10.83 -15.43 5.53
C SER A 79 9.57 -15.12 4.71
N SER A 80 8.62 -16.05 4.69
CA SER A 80 7.32 -15.80 4.07
C SER A 80 6.48 -14.83 4.89
N VAL A 81 5.78 -13.92 4.21
CA VAL A 81 4.87 -12.93 4.81
C VAL A 81 3.54 -13.61 5.09
N THR A 82 2.97 -13.39 6.28
CA THR A 82 1.61 -13.85 6.61
C THR A 82 0.58 -12.91 5.98
N VAL A 83 -0.48 -13.49 5.40
CA VAL A 83 -1.58 -12.75 4.76
C VAL A 83 -2.87 -13.01 5.52
N GLU A 84 -3.61 -11.95 5.85
CA GLU A 84 -4.96 -12.03 6.40
C GLU A 84 -5.93 -11.25 5.51
N GLY A 85 -7.18 -11.70 5.44
CA GLY A 85 -8.19 -11.11 4.56
C GLY A 85 -8.26 -11.70 3.14
N CYS A 86 -7.36 -12.63 2.77
CA CYS A 86 -7.33 -13.28 1.45
C CYS A 86 -7.69 -14.78 1.50
N GLU A 87 -7.87 -15.38 0.32
CA GLU A 87 -7.85 -16.84 0.12
C GLU A 87 -6.48 -17.42 0.48
N GLU A 88 -5.41 -16.77 0.02
CA GLU A 88 -4.03 -17.03 0.42
C GLU A 88 -3.79 -16.62 1.88
N THR A 89 -2.97 -17.40 2.58
CA THR A 89 -2.53 -17.12 3.96
C THR A 89 -1.05 -16.74 4.05
N THR A 90 -0.29 -16.86 2.95
CA THR A 90 1.15 -16.60 2.90
C THR A 90 1.61 -16.06 1.55
N LEU A 91 2.62 -15.20 1.54
CA LEU A 91 3.39 -14.80 0.36
C LEU A 91 4.87 -15.22 0.51
N THR A 92 5.45 -15.78 -0.56
CA THR A 92 6.89 -15.98 -0.67
C THR A 92 7.59 -14.63 -0.84
N SER A 93 8.61 -14.36 -0.02
CA SER A 93 9.43 -13.15 -0.14
C SER A 93 10.09 -13.04 -1.53
N ASP A 94 10.29 -11.82 -2.01
CA ASP A 94 10.94 -11.46 -3.29
C ASP A 94 10.17 -11.89 -4.55
N SER A 95 9.03 -12.60 -4.42
CA SER A 95 8.17 -12.99 -5.54
C SER A 95 7.03 -11.99 -5.78
N GLU A 96 6.65 -11.78 -7.05
CA GLU A 96 5.34 -11.22 -7.37
C GLU A 96 4.27 -12.32 -7.27
N SER A 97 3.11 -11.96 -6.74
CA SER A 97 1.95 -12.83 -6.57
C SER A 97 0.66 -12.05 -6.81
N VAL A 98 -0.44 -12.76 -7.02
CA VAL A 98 -1.80 -12.21 -6.95
C VAL A 98 -2.45 -12.76 -5.69
N LEU A 99 -3.08 -11.90 -4.89
CA LEU A 99 -3.92 -12.25 -3.75
C LEU A 99 -5.39 -12.05 -4.11
N TYR A 100 -6.27 -12.94 -3.66
CA TYR A 100 -7.73 -12.78 -3.79
C TYR A 100 -8.36 -12.45 -2.43
N ALA A 101 -8.79 -11.20 -2.26
CA ALA A 101 -9.34 -10.71 -1.01
C ALA A 101 -10.79 -11.18 -0.78
N LYS A 102 -11.09 -11.67 0.43
CA LYS A 102 -12.43 -12.05 0.91
C LYS A 102 -13.30 -10.84 1.28
N GLY A 103 -12.72 -9.65 1.27
CA GLY A 103 -13.34 -8.36 1.58
C GLY A 103 -12.40 -7.21 1.20
N THR A 104 -12.71 -5.99 1.61
CA THR A 104 -11.92 -4.81 1.22
C THR A 104 -10.62 -4.60 1.99
N THR A 105 -10.31 -5.45 2.98
CA THR A 105 -9.14 -5.27 3.85
C THR A 105 -8.20 -6.46 3.72
N VAL A 106 -6.93 -6.19 3.41
CA VAL A 106 -5.87 -7.19 3.39
C VAL A 106 -4.73 -6.74 4.30
N ILE A 107 -4.25 -7.67 5.12
CA ILE A 107 -3.17 -7.44 6.08
C ILE A 107 -1.97 -8.28 5.69
N LEU A 108 -0.77 -7.67 5.73
CA LEU A 108 0.51 -8.31 5.46
C LEU A 108 1.39 -8.18 6.70
N LYS A 109 1.87 -9.30 7.26
CA LYS A 109 2.72 -9.34 8.47
C LYS A 109 4.06 -10.02 8.20
N GLY A 110 5.15 -9.38 8.58
CA GLY A 110 6.53 -9.84 8.41
C GLY A 110 7.53 -8.68 8.51
N ASN A 111 8.83 -8.98 8.56
CA ASN A 111 9.85 -7.92 8.61
C ASN A 111 10.11 -7.33 7.21
N ILE A 112 9.13 -6.58 6.71
CA ILE A 112 9.04 -6.09 5.32
C ILE A 112 10.09 -4.99 5.07
N THR A 113 10.96 -5.22 4.09
CA THR A 113 11.94 -4.25 3.58
C THR A 113 11.53 -3.65 2.23
N GLU A 114 10.64 -4.32 1.49
CA GLU A 114 10.08 -3.81 0.23
C GLU A 114 8.59 -4.16 0.11
N LEU A 115 7.78 -3.19 -0.32
CA LEU A 115 6.39 -3.40 -0.69
C LEU A 115 6.10 -2.77 -2.06
N ARG A 116 5.77 -3.61 -3.05
CA ARG A 116 5.25 -3.20 -4.36
C ARG A 116 3.79 -3.59 -4.49
N CYS A 117 2.91 -2.61 -4.61
CA CYS A 117 1.45 -2.79 -4.69
C CYS A 117 0.82 -1.89 -5.77
N LEU A 118 1.49 -1.76 -6.91
CA LEU A 118 1.06 -0.88 -8.00
C LEU A 118 -0.22 -1.39 -8.69
N ARG A 119 -1.04 -0.48 -9.23
CA ARG A 119 -2.20 -0.78 -10.11
C ARG A 119 -3.34 -1.58 -9.45
N ASN A 120 -3.52 -1.45 -8.14
CA ASN A 120 -4.50 -2.23 -7.36
C ASN A 120 -5.78 -1.46 -6.99
N GLN A 121 -5.91 -0.19 -7.40
CA GLN A 121 -7.04 0.68 -7.01
C GLN A 121 -7.23 0.79 -5.47
N LEU A 122 -6.14 0.71 -4.70
CA LEU A 122 -6.18 0.88 -3.24
C LEU A 122 -6.71 2.28 -2.89
N THR A 123 -7.59 2.34 -1.91
CA THR A 123 -8.21 3.58 -1.40
C THR A 123 -7.50 4.10 -0.16
N ALA A 124 -6.94 3.20 0.66
CA ALA A 124 -6.01 3.52 1.74
C ALA A 124 -4.89 2.47 1.84
N LEU A 125 -3.75 2.89 2.38
CA LEU A 125 -2.56 2.09 2.61
C LEU A 125 -1.90 2.57 3.90
N ASN A 126 -1.72 1.68 4.88
CA ASN A 126 -0.97 1.95 6.09
C ASN A 126 0.26 1.05 6.13
N VAL A 127 1.43 1.67 6.24
CA VAL A 127 2.76 1.05 6.26
C VAL A 127 3.54 1.38 7.53
N GLN A 128 2.91 2.07 8.50
CA GLN A 128 3.55 2.60 9.71
C GLN A 128 4.17 1.51 10.60
N GLY A 129 3.69 0.26 10.50
CA GLY A 129 4.28 -0.88 11.20
C GLY A 129 5.50 -1.50 10.51
N CYS A 130 5.81 -1.11 9.27
CA CYS A 130 6.96 -1.61 8.50
C CYS A 130 8.21 -0.74 8.76
N THR A 131 8.69 -0.68 10.01
CA THR A 131 9.84 0.18 10.38
C THR A 131 11.14 -0.15 9.64
N ALA A 132 11.27 -1.36 9.09
CA ALA A 132 12.39 -1.80 8.23
C ALA A 132 12.22 -1.49 6.73
N LEU A 133 11.12 -0.84 6.32
CA LEU A 133 10.79 -0.60 4.90
C LEU A 133 11.80 0.34 4.24
N GLN A 134 12.45 -0.15 3.18
CA GLN A 134 13.44 0.58 2.38
C GLN A 134 12.87 1.02 1.03
N GLU A 135 11.97 0.23 0.44
CA GLU A 135 11.33 0.53 -0.85
C GLU A 135 9.80 0.42 -0.77
N LEU A 136 9.10 1.51 -1.11
CA LEU A 136 7.63 1.53 -1.22
C LEU A 136 7.19 1.95 -2.62
N LYS A 137 6.53 1.06 -3.35
CA LYS A 137 6.04 1.32 -4.72
C LYS A 137 4.53 1.10 -4.77
N CYS A 138 3.78 2.19 -4.57
CA CYS A 138 2.33 2.23 -4.42
C CYS A 138 1.62 3.04 -5.53
N GLY A 139 2.32 3.31 -6.64
CA GLY A 139 1.77 4.09 -7.76
C GLY A 139 0.61 3.41 -8.50
N PHE A 140 -0.18 4.21 -9.23
CA PHE A 140 -1.43 3.78 -9.88
C PHE A 140 -2.47 3.20 -8.91
N ASN A 141 -2.76 3.92 -7.82
CA ASN A 141 -3.83 3.59 -6.88
C ASN A 141 -4.78 4.81 -6.74
N LYS A 142 -5.61 4.85 -5.70
CA LYS A 142 -6.57 5.95 -5.43
C LYS A 142 -6.30 6.62 -4.07
N LEU A 143 -5.06 6.53 -3.58
CA LEU A 143 -4.67 7.05 -2.27
C LEU A 143 -4.81 8.58 -2.25
N THR A 144 -5.59 9.09 -1.30
CA THR A 144 -5.75 10.55 -1.05
C THR A 144 -4.77 11.07 -0.01
N ALA A 145 -4.21 10.18 0.81
CA ALA A 145 -3.13 10.43 1.75
C ALA A 145 -2.15 9.25 1.73
N LEU A 146 -0.90 9.49 2.12
CA LEU A 146 0.10 8.45 2.32
C LEU A 146 0.99 8.85 3.50
N ASP A 147 0.96 8.05 4.56
CA ASP A 147 1.76 8.31 5.76
C ASP A 147 3.06 7.50 5.75
N VAL A 148 4.18 8.20 5.82
CA VAL A 148 5.54 7.63 5.88
C VAL A 148 6.31 8.08 7.13
N GLN A 149 5.60 8.64 8.12
CA GLN A 149 6.18 8.99 9.41
C GLN A 149 6.90 7.77 10.02
N ASP A 150 8.01 8.02 10.73
CA ASP A 150 8.85 7.04 11.43
C ASP A 150 9.43 5.89 10.57
N LEU A 151 9.23 5.88 9.25
CA LEU A 151 9.86 4.95 8.29
C LEU A 151 11.34 5.33 8.02
N THR A 152 12.14 5.35 9.09
CA THR A 152 13.54 5.81 9.09
C THR A 152 14.46 5.07 8.10
N ALA A 153 14.10 3.86 7.68
CA ALA A 153 14.84 3.05 6.71
C ALA A 153 14.53 3.38 5.24
N LEU A 154 13.50 4.17 4.94
CA LEU A 154 12.97 4.38 3.58
C LEU A 154 13.95 5.12 2.67
N LYS A 155 14.22 4.55 1.48
CA LYS A 155 15.19 5.03 0.48
C LYS A 155 14.60 5.19 -0.92
N GLU A 156 13.53 4.46 -1.24
CA GLU A 156 12.77 4.65 -2.48
C GLU A 156 11.28 4.73 -2.17
N LEU A 157 10.64 5.78 -2.69
CA LEU A 157 9.20 5.96 -2.66
C LEU A 157 8.70 6.22 -4.08
N SER A 158 7.65 5.51 -4.50
CA SER A 158 6.98 5.73 -5.78
C SER A 158 5.47 5.77 -5.58
N CYS A 159 4.91 6.98 -5.67
CA CYS A 159 3.50 7.29 -5.37
C CYS A 159 2.74 7.96 -6.53
N HIS A 160 3.35 8.08 -7.72
CA HIS A 160 2.73 8.56 -8.96
C HIS A 160 1.39 7.87 -9.30
N GLY A 161 0.47 8.57 -10.00
CA GLY A 161 -0.84 8.01 -10.33
C GLY A 161 -1.67 7.67 -9.08
N ASN A 162 -1.70 8.56 -8.09
CA ASN A 162 -2.61 8.50 -6.95
C ASN A 162 -3.51 9.75 -6.95
N ARG A 163 -4.10 10.12 -5.81
CA ARG A 163 -4.97 11.30 -5.65
C ARG A 163 -4.45 12.22 -4.54
N LEU A 164 -3.13 12.28 -4.40
CA LEU A 164 -2.46 13.08 -3.39
C LEU A 164 -2.58 14.55 -3.77
N ASN A 165 -3.31 15.33 -2.96
CA ASN A 165 -3.45 16.78 -3.15
C ASN A 165 -2.22 17.54 -2.56
N ALA A 166 -2.22 18.86 -2.68
CA ALA A 166 -1.16 19.72 -2.14
C ALA A 166 -0.92 19.52 -0.62
N GLU A 167 -1.98 19.34 0.18
CA GLU A 167 -1.88 19.10 1.62
C GLU A 167 -1.24 17.73 1.93
N ALA A 168 -1.68 16.68 1.24
CA ALA A 168 -1.13 15.33 1.38
C ALA A 168 0.35 15.28 1.00
N PHE A 169 0.77 15.98 -0.06
CA PHE A 169 2.20 16.11 -0.39
C PHE A 169 2.98 16.96 0.63
N THR A 170 2.37 18.01 1.19
CA THR A 170 2.99 18.81 2.25
C THR A 170 3.28 17.96 3.48
N LYS A 171 2.31 17.15 3.93
CA LYS A 171 2.50 16.16 5.00
C LYS A 171 3.58 15.14 4.60
N LEU A 172 3.44 14.50 3.44
CA LEU A 172 4.40 13.48 2.96
C LEU A 172 5.85 13.99 2.99
N PHE A 173 6.12 15.19 2.46
CA PHE A 173 7.47 15.77 2.45
C PHE A 173 7.98 16.11 3.86
N ASN A 174 7.09 16.50 4.77
CA ASN A 174 7.40 16.73 6.18
C ASN A 174 7.61 15.42 6.97
N ASP A 175 7.08 14.29 6.51
CA ASP A 175 7.27 12.97 7.12
C ASP A 175 8.47 12.19 6.57
N LEU A 176 8.91 12.45 5.32
CA LEU A 176 10.06 11.76 4.70
C LEU A 176 11.29 11.73 5.65
N PRO A 177 11.98 10.59 5.83
CA PRO A 177 13.11 10.51 6.74
C PRO A 177 14.34 11.29 6.25
N GLN A 178 15.15 11.75 7.21
CA GLN A 178 16.46 12.37 6.94
C GLN A 178 17.45 11.33 6.42
N GLN A 179 17.98 11.52 5.21
CA GLN A 179 18.96 10.60 4.63
C GLN A 179 20.38 10.85 5.12
N ALA A 180 21.16 9.76 5.20
CA ALA A 180 22.57 9.78 5.57
C ALA A 180 23.47 10.43 4.50
N ASN A 181 24.72 10.74 4.88
CA ASN A 181 25.58 11.59 4.05
C ASN A 181 26.13 10.95 2.76
N SER A 182 26.11 9.63 2.63
CA SER A 182 26.71 8.90 1.48
C SER A 182 25.79 8.78 0.28
N ASN A 183 24.51 8.44 0.48
CA ASN A 183 23.54 8.17 -0.60
C ASN A 183 22.35 9.14 -0.53
N ARG A 184 21.69 9.39 -1.67
CA ARG A 184 20.39 10.10 -1.70
C ARG A 184 19.27 9.09 -1.96
N ALA A 185 18.13 9.30 -1.31
CA ALA A 185 16.90 8.56 -1.57
C ALA A 185 16.14 9.14 -2.77
N ASN A 186 15.31 8.33 -3.43
CA ASN A 186 14.55 8.72 -4.62
C ASN A 186 13.04 8.74 -4.32
N CYS A 187 12.35 9.83 -4.65
CA CYS A 187 10.89 9.91 -4.58
C CYS A 187 10.30 10.23 -5.95
N ILE A 188 9.45 9.33 -6.47
CA ILE A 188 8.76 9.45 -7.76
C ILE A 188 7.32 9.91 -7.49
N LEU A 189 7.03 11.15 -7.89
CA LEU A 189 5.84 11.89 -7.44
C LEU A 189 4.67 11.83 -8.42
N TYR A 190 4.93 11.99 -9.72
CA TYR A 190 3.91 12.02 -10.76
C TYR A 190 4.46 11.63 -12.14
N ILE A 191 3.56 11.41 -13.09
CA ILE A 191 3.87 11.16 -14.51
C ILE A 191 3.52 12.38 -15.35
N GLU A 192 4.45 12.78 -16.20
CA GLU A 192 4.24 13.83 -17.21
C GLU A 192 4.48 13.22 -18.59
N LYS A 193 3.42 13.01 -19.37
CA LYS A 193 3.53 12.56 -20.78
C LYS A 193 2.35 13.08 -21.60
N PRO A 194 2.49 13.25 -22.93
CA PRO A 194 1.39 13.67 -23.79
C PRO A 194 0.16 12.76 -23.67
N GLY A 195 -1.03 13.35 -23.62
CA GLY A 195 -2.31 12.63 -23.56
C GLY A 195 -2.58 11.90 -22.24
N PHE A 196 -1.84 12.20 -21.17
CA PHE A 196 -2.08 11.67 -19.83
C PHE A 196 -2.01 12.78 -18.79
N THR A 197 -2.93 12.74 -17.83
CA THR A 197 -2.95 13.58 -16.64
C THR A 197 -2.76 12.66 -15.45
N ASP A 198 -1.82 12.97 -14.56
CA ASP A 198 -1.72 12.30 -13.26
C ASP A 198 -2.80 12.89 -12.34
N ASP A 199 -3.50 12.03 -11.58
CA ASP A 199 -4.52 12.44 -10.61
C ASP A 199 -3.87 13.09 -9.34
N ASN A 200 -2.54 12.94 -9.17
CA ASN A 200 -1.75 13.64 -8.14
C ASN A 200 -1.61 15.14 -8.46
N HIS A 201 -1.43 15.95 -7.41
CA HIS A 201 -0.94 17.33 -7.54
C HIS A 201 0.50 17.35 -8.10
N THR A 202 0.76 18.20 -9.09
CA THR A 202 2.03 18.21 -9.85
C THR A 202 2.85 19.50 -9.75
N ASP A 203 2.29 20.59 -9.22
CA ASP A 203 2.98 21.89 -9.08
C ASP A 203 3.48 22.11 -7.64
N PHE A 204 4.71 21.68 -7.37
CA PHE A 204 5.31 21.84 -6.04
C PHE A 204 5.88 23.25 -5.76
N THR A 205 5.49 24.27 -6.54
CA THR A 205 5.91 25.67 -6.32
C THR A 205 4.89 26.51 -5.55
N ALA A 206 3.63 26.04 -5.44
CA ALA A 206 2.58 26.66 -4.62
C ALA A 206 1.60 25.59 -4.08
N PRO A 207 0.97 25.78 -2.89
CA PRO A 207 1.08 26.92 -1.98
C PRO A 207 2.45 27.02 -1.27
N PRO A 208 2.75 28.13 -0.57
CA PRO A 208 4.05 28.35 0.08
C PRO A 208 4.50 27.20 0.99
N ASP A 209 3.60 26.64 1.79
CA ASP A 209 3.91 25.56 2.74
C ASP A 209 4.33 24.26 2.01
N LEU A 210 3.69 23.95 0.89
CA LEU A 210 4.06 22.84 0.02
C LEU A 210 5.45 23.07 -0.60
N ALA A 211 5.69 24.29 -1.09
CA ALA A 211 6.96 24.67 -1.70
C ALA A 211 8.10 24.63 -0.67
N GLU A 212 7.86 25.08 0.57
CA GLU A 212 8.83 24.92 1.65
C GLU A 212 9.06 23.43 1.97
N ALA A 213 8.01 22.63 2.18
CA ALA A 213 8.15 21.22 2.52
C ALA A 213 8.92 20.44 1.43
N PHE A 214 8.60 20.69 0.15
CA PHE A 214 9.30 20.11 -1.01
C PHE A 214 10.79 20.50 -1.04
N ASN A 215 11.10 21.79 -0.87
CA ASN A 215 12.48 22.28 -0.85
C ASN A 215 13.25 21.78 0.39
N ASN A 216 12.61 21.67 1.54
CA ASN A 216 13.18 21.08 2.76
C ASN A 216 13.49 19.59 2.56
N ALA A 217 12.61 18.83 1.91
CA ALA A 217 12.85 17.42 1.60
C ALA A 217 14.04 17.24 0.63
N LYS A 218 14.19 18.12 -0.36
CA LYS A 218 15.35 18.13 -1.27
C LYS A 218 16.66 18.54 -0.59
N SER A 219 16.65 19.65 0.14
CA SER A 219 17.87 20.32 0.64
C SER A 219 18.32 19.83 2.01
N LYS A 220 17.41 19.70 2.98
CA LYS A 220 17.69 19.26 4.36
C LYS A 220 17.70 17.73 4.41
N LYS A 221 16.61 17.10 3.98
CA LYS A 221 16.42 15.62 4.06
C LYS A 221 17.14 14.83 2.95
N ARG A 222 17.68 15.51 1.94
CA ARG A 222 18.50 14.97 0.84
C ARG A 222 17.81 13.97 -0.09
N TRP A 223 16.50 14.12 -0.29
CA TRP A 223 15.74 13.35 -1.29
C TRP A 223 15.92 13.91 -2.70
N VAL A 224 16.01 13.01 -3.68
CA VAL A 224 15.92 13.33 -5.12
C VAL A 224 14.45 13.19 -5.51
N MET A 225 13.82 14.32 -5.82
CA MET A 225 12.45 14.37 -6.31
C MET A 225 12.44 14.15 -7.82
N LEU A 226 11.56 13.26 -8.29
CA LEU A 226 11.49 12.78 -9.67
C LEU A 226 10.06 12.84 -10.19
N LYS A 227 9.91 13.23 -11.46
CA LYS A 227 8.77 12.85 -12.29
C LYS A 227 9.16 11.73 -13.25
N MET A 228 8.19 10.90 -13.61
CA MET A 228 8.33 9.96 -14.73
C MET A 228 7.88 10.64 -16.03
N THR A 229 8.59 10.42 -17.12
CA THR A 229 8.08 10.72 -18.46
C THR A 229 8.28 9.53 -19.40
N VAL A 230 7.63 9.57 -20.56
CA VAL A 230 7.72 8.57 -21.62
C VAL A 230 8.09 9.30 -22.90
N ASP A 231 9.14 8.85 -23.58
CA ASP A 231 9.52 9.42 -24.87
C ASP A 231 8.70 8.85 -26.04
N ASN A 232 8.99 9.33 -27.26
CA ASN A 232 8.29 8.91 -28.47
C ASN A 232 8.52 7.43 -28.85
N ASN A 233 9.53 6.77 -28.27
CA ASN A 233 9.83 5.35 -28.49
C ASN A 233 9.16 4.46 -27.41
N GLY A 234 8.58 5.06 -26.37
CA GLY A 234 8.00 4.36 -25.23
C GLY A 234 8.99 4.10 -24.09
N GLU A 235 10.21 4.65 -24.14
CA GLU A 235 11.18 4.48 -23.05
C GLU A 235 10.82 5.36 -21.83
N LEU A 236 11.07 4.83 -20.65
CA LEU A 236 10.77 5.49 -19.37
C LEU A 236 11.96 6.31 -18.89
N HIS A 237 11.74 7.61 -18.67
CA HIS A 237 12.77 8.54 -18.19
C HIS A 237 12.40 9.12 -16.83
N TRP A 238 13.40 9.30 -15.97
CA TRP A 238 13.25 9.87 -14.63
C TRP A 238 13.88 11.27 -14.60
N ILE A 239 13.04 12.30 -14.57
CA ILE A 239 13.48 13.71 -14.61
C ILE A 239 13.49 14.28 -13.19
N ARG A 240 14.61 14.87 -12.79
CA ARG A 240 14.74 15.57 -11.50
C ARG A 240 13.95 16.87 -11.48
N LEU A 241 13.30 17.12 -10.34
CA LEU A 241 12.54 18.32 -10.00
C LEU A 241 13.31 19.19 -8.99
#